data_AF-A0A5F2GTH9-F1
#
_entry.id   AF-A0A5F2GTH9-F1
#
_cell.length_a   1.000
_cell.length_b   1.000
_cell.length_c   1.000
_cell.angle_alpha   90.00
_cell.angle_beta   90.00
_cell.angle_gamma   90.00
#
_symmetry.space_group_name_H-M   'P 1'
#
loop_
_entity.id
_entity.type
_entity.pdbx_description
1 polymer ?
#
loop_
_entity_poly.entity_id
_entity_poly.type
_entity_poly.pdbx_seq_one_letter_code
_entity_poly.pdbx_strand_id
1 'polypeptide(L)'
;MKTLLFPAIAGALVAMSGAALAETAVSAVTDLNVRAGPGPQYPVIGVLAAGQSATLQGCIANSKWCTIAEANGQGWVYSDYVTADFGGNAVVLTRRPADAGIAVVEAPTDELYSDSYTGAIVSGDEPLDPIARPPAEVGTYVSTHRLDPVYLDGEVVTGATLPDSVELREIPDYDYRYVYVNNQPALVDPGTRRIVYVMR
;
A
#
# COMPACT_ATOMS: atom_id res chain seq x y z
N MET A 1 29.56 -54.88 48.34
CA MET A 1 29.94 -53.83 47.38
C MET A 1 29.31 -54.19 46.04
N LYS A 2 28.25 -53.48 45.60
CA LYS A 2 27.57 -53.73 44.32
C LYS A 2 27.95 -52.60 43.36
N THR A 3 28.71 -52.94 42.33
CA THR A 3 29.12 -52.05 41.23
C THR A 3 27.96 -51.92 40.25
N LEU A 4 27.47 -50.69 40.04
CA LEU A 4 26.45 -50.38 39.04
C LEU A 4 27.14 -49.77 37.81
N LEU A 5 27.05 -50.47 36.68
CA LEU A 5 27.46 -50.02 35.35
C LEU A 5 26.33 -49.17 34.75
N PHE A 6 26.63 -47.93 34.37
CA PHE A 6 25.73 -47.06 33.59
C PHE A 6 26.03 -47.22 32.09
N PRO A 7 25.05 -47.52 31.22
CA PRO A 7 25.26 -47.54 29.78
C PRO A 7 25.27 -46.09 29.24
N ALA A 8 26.27 -45.77 28.43
CA ALA A 8 26.35 -44.52 27.69
C ALA A 8 25.36 -44.55 26.52
N ILE A 9 24.35 -43.69 26.55
CA ILE A 9 23.45 -43.43 25.42
C ILE A 9 24.11 -42.36 24.55
N ALA A 10 24.65 -42.77 23.40
CA ALA A 10 25.09 -41.86 22.36
C ALA A 10 23.85 -41.32 21.62
N GLY A 11 23.46 -40.08 21.92
CA GLY A 11 22.38 -39.38 21.22
C GLY A 11 22.87 -38.88 19.86
N ALA A 12 22.26 -39.38 18.77
CA ALA A 12 22.45 -38.86 17.42
C ALA A 12 21.78 -37.48 17.29
N LEU A 13 22.58 -36.42 17.19
CA LEU A 13 22.14 -35.09 16.82
C LEU A 13 21.83 -35.07 15.31
N VAL A 14 20.56 -35.17 14.95
CA VAL A 14 20.09 -34.89 13.60
C VAL A 14 19.98 -33.37 13.47
N ALA A 15 20.94 -32.76 12.77
CA ALA A 15 20.82 -31.37 12.36
C ALA A 15 19.75 -31.28 11.25
N MET A 16 18.55 -30.81 11.58
CA MET A 16 17.56 -30.42 10.57
C MET A 16 18.06 -29.16 9.87
N SER A 17 18.61 -29.32 8.67
CA SER A 17 18.85 -28.23 7.74
C SER A 17 17.50 -27.69 7.25
N GLY A 18 16.90 -26.77 8.00
CA GLY A 18 15.78 -25.98 7.51
C GLY A 18 16.26 -25.14 6.32
N ALA A 19 15.56 -25.20 5.19
CA ALA A 19 15.78 -24.27 4.10
C ALA A 19 15.45 -22.86 4.60
N ALA A 20 16.48 -22.03 4.79
CA ALA A 20 16.29 -20.60 4.97
C ALA A 20 15.79 -20.04 3.62
N LEU A 21 14.53 -19.59 3.57
CA LEU A 21 14.06 -18.78 2.45
C LEU A 21 14.92 -17.52 2.44
N ALA A 22 15.58 -17.22 1.32
CA ALA A 22 16.38 -16.02 1.19
C ALA A 22 15.44 -14.81 1.23
N GLU A 23 15.47 -14.08 2.35
CA GLU A 23 14.79 -12.79 2.49
C GLU A 23 15.38 -11.83 1.45
N THR A 24 14.56 -11.44 0.47
CA THR A 24 15.02 -10.52 -0.57
C THR A 24 15.00 -9.10 -0.01
N ALA A 25 16.17 -8.52 0.22
CA ALA A 25 16.27 -7.12 0.60
C ALA A 25 15.95 -6.21 -0.61
N VAL A 26 15.10 -5.22 -0.39
CA VAL A 26 14.81 -4.15 -1.34
C VAL A 26 15.20 -2.81 -0.73
N SER A 27 15.56 -1.83 -1.56
CA SER A 27 15.82 -0.46 -1.11
C SER A 27 15.04 0.54 -1.96
N ALA A 28 14.51 1.59 -1.33
CA ALA A 28 13.79 2.64 -2.04
C ALA A 28 14.75 3.54 -2.82
N VAL A 29 14.39 3.91 -4.04
CA VAL A 29 15.20 4.86 -4.86
C VAL A 29 14.92 6.32 -4.51
N THR A 30 13.77 6.59 -3.88
CA THR A 30 13.25 7.89 -3.44
C THR A 30 12.37 7.64 -2.23
N ASP A 31 11.92 8.70 -1.56
CA ASP A 31 10.87 8.58 -0.54
C ASP A 31 9.62 7.96 -1.18
N LEU A 32 9.21 6.81 -0.63
CA LEU A 32 8.19 5.97 -1.21
C LEU A 32 7.09 5.68 -0.18
N ASN A 33 5.84 5.97 -0.55
CA ASN A 33 4.70 5.63 0.26
C ASN A 33 4.58 4.11 0.44
N VAL A 34 4.55 3.68 1.70
CA VAL A 34 4.16 2.33 2.09
C VAL A 34 2.66 2.36 2.32
N ARG A 35 1.92 1.53 1.58
CA ARG A 35 0.47 1.50 1.62
C ARG A 35 -0.05 0.26 2.32
N ALA A 36 -1.30 0.33 2.72
CA ALA A 36 -1.93 -0.81 3.32
C ALA A 36 -2.35 -1.92 2.36
N GLY A 37 -2.42 -1.61 1.07
CA GLY A 37 -2.83 -2.52 0.03
C GLY A 37 -2.28 -2.13 -1.34
N PRO A 38 -2.44 -3.01 -2.33
CA PRO A 38 -1.90 -2.85 -3.67
C PRO A 38 -2.73 -1.88 -4.51
N GLY A 39 -2.54 -0.59 -4.25
CA GLY A 39 -3.25 0.44 -5.00
C GLY A 39 -3.26 1.78 -4.30
N PRO A 40 -3.43 2.87 -5.07
CA PRO A 40 -3.51 4.20 -4.48
C PRO A 40 -4.81 4.43 -3.69
N GLN A 41 -5.83 3.57 -3.82
CA GLN A 41 -7.04 3.60 -3.00
C GLN A 41 -6.77 3.19 -1.54
N TYR A 42 -5.68 2.48 -1.28
CA TYR A 42 -5.29 2.11 0.07
C TYR A 42 -4.53 3.26 0.73
N PRO A 43 -4.77 3.50 2.03
CA PRO A 43 -4.11 4.57 2.76
C PRO A 43 -2.60 4.35 2.81
N VAL A 44 -1.88 5.46 2.93
CA VAL A 44 -0.45 5.46 3.22
C VAL A 44 -0.29 5.19 4.72
N ILE A 45 0.39 4.10 5.06
CA ILE A 45 0.61 3.64 6.44
C ILE A 45 2.02 3.95 6.94
N GLY A 46 2.90 4.39 6.03
CA GLY A 46 4.27 4.73 6.33
C GLY A 46 4.99 5.28 5.11
N VAL A 47 6.26 5.62 5.29
CA VAL A 47 7.15 6.06 4.23
C VAL A 47 8.45 5.26 4.33
N LEU A 48 8.83 4.63 3.23
CA LEU A 48 10.13 4.03 3.03
C LEU A 48 11.05 5.10 2.45
N ALA A 49 11.91 5.68 3.30
CA ALA A 49 12.76 6.80 2.90
C ALA A 49 13.77 6.38 1.82
N ALA A 50 14.24 7.33 1.02
CA ALA A 50 15.25 7.08 -0.02
C ALA A 50 16.49 6.35 0.55
N GLY A 51 16.88 5.24 -0.07
CA GLY A 51 17.98 4.38 0.36
C GLY A 51 17.67 3.48 1.56
N GLN A 52 16.51 3.63 2.21
CA GLN A 52 16.11 2.72 3.28
C GLN A 52 15.76 1.35 2.71
N SER A 53 16.22 0.31 3.40
CA SER A 53 15.95 -1.08 3.03
C SER A 53 14.74 -1.66 3.75
N ALA A 54 14.01 -2.54 3.08
CA ALA A 54 12.92 -3.36 3.63
C ALA A 54 13.03 -4.80 3.12
N THR A 55 12.34 -5.73 3.78
CA THR A 55 12.29 -7.13 3.36
C THR A 55 11.12 -7.35 2.41
N LEU A 56 11.41 -7.74 1.17
CA LEU A 56 10.41 -8.12 0.18
C LEU A 56 9.84 -9.50 0.51
N GLN A 57 8.52 -9.57 0.64
CA GLN A 57 7.79 -10.81 0.92
C GLN A 57 7.21 -11.42 -0.37
N GLY A 58 6.89 -10.59 -1.36
CA GLY A 58 6.44 -11.05 -2.67
C GLY A 58 5.80 -9.95 -3.51
N CYS A 59 5.40 -10.30 -4.73
CA CYS A 59 4.72 -9.38 -5.65
C CYS A 59 3.48 -10.02 -6.26
N ILE A 60 2.47 -9.21 -6.55
CA ILE A 60 1.26 -9.71 -7.23
C ILE A 60 1.59 -10.01 -8.69
N ALA A 61 1.10 -11.15 -9.19
CA ALA A 61 1.26 -11.51 -10.60
C ALA A 61 0.63 -10.46 -11.52
N ASN A 62 1.34 -10.10 -12.59
CA ASN A 62 0.91 -9.10 -13.58
C ASN A 62 0.57 -7.72 -12.99
N SER A 63 1.13 -7.41 -11.82
CA SER A 63 0.96 -6.14 -11.12
C SER A 63 2.32 -5.54 -10.80
N LYS A 64 2.32 -4.24 -10.54
CA LYS A 64 3.49 -3.47 -10.07
C LYS A 64 3.49 -3.32 -8.55
N TRP A 65 2.65 -4.05 -7.83
CA TRP A 65 2.58 -4.00 -6.38
C TRP A 65 3.33 -5.16 -5.75
N CYS A 66 4.19 -4.83 -4.80
CA CYS A 66 4.94 -5.78 -3.99
C CYS A 66 4.69 -5.51 -2.51
N THR A 67 4.62 -6.58 -1.72
CA THR A 67 4.45 -6.49 -0.28
C THR A 67 5.80 -6.65 0.42
N ILE A 68 6.03 -5.78 1.40
CA ILE A 68 7.21 -5.73 2.24
C ILE A 68 6.82 -5.98 3.70
N ALA A 69 7.76 -6.50 4.49
CA ALA A 69 7.59 -6.62 5.92
C ALA A 69 7.59 -5.23 6.58
N GLU A 70 6.62 -4.99 7.47
CA GLU A 70 6.47 -3.77 8.26
C GLU A 70 6.33 -4.13 9.74
N ALA A 71 6.60 -3.18 10.65
CA ALA A 71 6.60 -3.44 12.09
C ALA A 71 5.25 -4.01 12.60
N ASN A 72 4.14 -3.60 11.97
CA ASN A 72 2.78 -4.02 12.34
C ASN A 72 2.18 -5.04 11.35
N GLY A 73 3.01 -5.73 10.55
CA GLY A 73 2.56 -6.74 9.59
C GLY A 73 3.21 -6.58 8.23
N GLN A 74 2.43 -6.12 7.26
CA GLN A 74 2.87 -5.98 5.87
C GLN A 74 2.42 -4.65 5.28
N GLY A 75 3.28 -4.09 4.41
CA GLY A 75 3.02 -2.88 3.66
C GLY A 75 3.22 -3.11 2.18
N TRP A 76 2.61 -2.27 1.35
CA TRP A 76 2.60 -2.40 -0.10
C TRP A 76 3.32 -1.23 -0.74
N VAL A 77 4.25 -1.54 -1.63
CA VAL A 77 5.07 -0.56 -2.35
C VAL A 77 4.98 -0.80 -3.85
N TYR A 78 5.17 0.27 -4.61
CA TYR A 78 5.16 0.21 -6.06
C TYR A 78 6.55 -0.17 -6.59
N SER A 79 6.61 -1.22 -7.39
CA SER A 79 7.83 -1.91 -7.80
C SER A 79 8.77 -1.06 -8.67
N ASP A 80 8.30 0.06 -9.23
CA ASP A 80 9.13 1.01 -9.99
C ASP A 80 10.07 1.82 -9.10
N TYR A 81 9.78 1.91 -7.80
CA TYR A 81 10.53 2.75 -6.85
C TYR A 81 11.38 1.97 -5.85
N VAL A 82 11.49 0.65 -6.03
CA VAL A 82 12.33 -0.21 -5.21
C VAL A 82 13.27 -1.03 -6.07
N THR A 83 14.51 -1.19 -5.60
CA THR A 83 15.54 -2.02 -6.22
C THR A 83 15.89 -3.20 -5.33
N ALA A 84 16.13 -4.36 -5.93
CA ALA A 84 16.75 -5.51 -5.27
C ALA A 84 18.03 -5.91 -6.00
N ASP A 85 18.91 -6.62 -5.30
CA ASP A 85 20.07 -7.26 -5.91
C ASP A 85 19.65 -8.57 -6.58
N PHE A 86 19.92 -8.70 -7.88
CA PHE A 86 19.81 -9.95 -8.59
C PHE A 86 21.17 -10.32 -9.19
N GLY A 87 21.89 -11.20 -8.49
CA GLY A 87 23.19 -11.69 -8.94
C GLY A 87 24.26 -10.59 -8.99
N GLY A 88 24.29 -9.70 -7.99
CA GLY A 88 25.26 -8.60 -7.89
C GLY A 88 24.89 -7.33 -8.65
N ASN A 89 23.67 -7.26 -9.22
CA ASN A 89 23.17 -6.09 -9.93
C ASN A 89 21.93 -5.54 -9.23
N ALA A 90 21.97 -4.25 -8.86
CA ALA A 90 20.80 -3.54 -8.38
C ALA A 90 19.83 -3.28 -9.56
N VAL A 91 18.66 -3.91 -9.51
CA VAL A 91 17.62 -3.78 -10.54
C VAL A 91 16.30 -3.34 -9.91
N VAL A 92 15.61 -2.40 -10.57
CA VAL A 92 14.25 -2.01 -10.20
C VAL A 92 13.31 -3.20 -10.33
N LEU A 93 12.51 -3.49 -9.31
CA LEU A 93 11.73 -4.74 -9.21
C LEU A 93 10.77 -4.99 -10.37
N THR A 94 10.24 -3.94 -11.01
CA THR A 94 9.40 -4.07 -12.21
C THR A 94 10.14 -4.74 -13.37
N ARG A 95 11.46 -4.57 -13.46
CA ARG A 95 12.33 -5.09 -14.51
C ARG A 95 13.09 -6.35 -14.09
N ARG A 96 12.67 -6.98 -12.99
CA ARG A 96 13.34 -8.17 -12.47
C ARG A 96 13.38 -9.30 -13.50
N PRO A 97 14.43 -10.14 -13.50
CA PRO A 97 14.45 -11.37 -14.27
C PRO A 97 13.26 -12.29 -13.93
N ALA A 98 12.79 -13.08 -14.90
CA ALA A 98 11.65 -13.99 -14.68
C ALA A 98 11.98 -15.13 -13.70
N ASP A 99 13.25 -15.48 -13.59
CA ASP A 99 13.81 -16.52 -12.71
C ASP A 99 14.27 -15.96 -11.35
N ALA A 100 13.93 -14.72 -11.02
CA ALA A 100 14.32 -14.02 -9.79
C ALA A 100 13.84 -14.66 -8.47
N GLY A 101 13.05 -15.74 -8.50
CA GLY A 101 12.61 -16.45 -7.30
C GLY A 101 11.68 -15.67 -6.36
N ILE A 102 11.15 -14.52 -6.79
CA ILE A 102 10.25 -13.69 -5.99
C ILE A 102 8.90 -14.40 -5.85
N ALA A 103 8.43 -14.56 -4.62
CA ALA A 103 7.14 -15.15 -4.33
C ALA A 103 6.00 -14.34 -4.99
N VAL A 104 5.03 -15.06 -5.55
CA VAL A 104 3.79 -14.47 -6.05
C VAL A 104 2.77 -14.47 -4.92
N VAL A 105 2.23 -13.30 -4.60
CA VAL A 105 1.21 -13.12 -3.56
C VAL A 105 -0.12 -12.69 -4.17
N GLU A 106 -1.21 -12.98 -3.46
CA GLU A 106 -2.54 -12.50 -3.83
C GLU A 106 -2.80 -11.11 -3.22
N ALA A 107 -3.63 -10.31 -3.87
CA ALA A 107 -4.10 -9.05 -3.29
C ALA A 107 -5.02 -9.34 -2.09
N PRO A 108 -5.03 -8.49 -1.05
CA PRO A 108 -6.04 -8.59 -0.01
C PRO A 108 -7.44 -8.45 -0.63
N THR A 109 -8.39 -9.27 -0.20
CA THR A 109 -9.79 -9.09 -0.54
C THR A 109 -10.37 -7.91 0.24
N ASP A 110 -11.27 -7.13 -0.37
CA ASP A 110 -11.84 -5.89 0.19
C ASP A 110 -12.60 -6.09 1.54
N GLU A 111 -12.75 -7.31 2.04
CA GLU A 111 -13.45 -7.62 3.30
C GLU A 111 -12.60 -7.45 4.58
N LEU A 112 -11.31 -7.12 4.46
CA LEU A 112 -10.36 -7.20 5.60
C LEU A 112 -9.64 -5.91 5.98
N TYR A 113 -10.05 -4.73 5.48
CA TYR A 113 -9.30 -3.50 5.75
C TYR A 113 -10.01 -2.50 6.67
N SER A 114 -9.42 -2.27 7.84
CA SER A 114 -9.83 -1.34 8.90
C SER A 114 -9.02 -0.04 8.80
N ASP A 115 -9.72 1.10 8.77
CA ASP A 115 -9.28 2.47 8.42
C ASP A 115 -8.31 3.17 9.38
N SER A 116 -7.40 2.43 10.00
CA SER A 116 -6.55 2.97 11.08
C SER A 116 -5.16 3.41 10.61
N TYR A 117 -5.02 4.16 9.51
CA TYR A 117 -3.72 4.77 9.17
C TYR A 117 -3.84 6.15 8.49
N THR A 118 -3.25 7.15 9.16
CA THR A 118 -3.32 8.57 8.87
C THR A 118 -2.04 9.09 8.22
N GLY A 119 -2.15 9.53 6.96
CA GLY A 119 -1.07 10.20 6.21
C GLY A 119 -1.60 11.30 5.28
N ALA A 120 -2.64 12.03 5.71
CA ALA A 120 -3.34 13.04 4.92
C ALA A 120 -3.19 14.47 5.48
N ILE A 121 -3.37 15.43 4.59
CA ILE A 121 -2.94 16.84 4.63
C ILE A 121 -3.56 17.69 5.76
N VAL A 122 -4.65 17.24 6.39
CA VAL A 122 -5.04 17.59 7.77
C VAL A 122 -5.88 16.42 8.26
N SER A 123 -5.34 15.60 9.16
CA SER A 123 -6.09 14.53 9.82
C SER A 123 -7.09 15.17 10.78
N GLY A 124 -8.37 15.22 10.40
CA GLY A 124 -9.42 15.39 11.38
C GLY A 124 -9.61 14.07 12.13
N ASP A 125 -9.62 14.11 13.45
CA ASP A 125 -9.50 12.98 14.40
C ASP A 125 -10.62 11.91 14.38
N GLU A 126 -11.42 11.82 13.32
CA GLU A 126 -12.58 10.92 13.23
C GLU A 126 -12.40 9.92 12.09
N PRO A 127 -12.45 8.60 12.34
CA PRO A 127 -12.47 7.57 11.30
C PRO A 127 -13.68 7.77 10.37
N LEU A 128 -13.47 7.74 9.06
CA LEU A 128 -14.55 7.70 8.08
C LEU A 128 -14.69 6.27 7.58
N ASP A 129 -15.91 5.74 7.56
CA ASP A 129 -16.20 4.52 6.82
C ASP A 129 -16.00 4.80 5.31
N PRO A 130 -15.15 4.05 4.59
CA PRO A 130 -15.01 4.16 3.15
C PRO A 130 -16.36 3.94 2.50
N ILE A 131 -16.78 4.88 1.65
CA ILE A 131 -18.01 4.67 0.90
C ILE A 131 -17.78 3.51 -0.07
N ALA A 132 -18.80 2.68 -0.26
CA ALA A 132 -18.82 1.71 -1.34
C ALA A 132 -18.52 2.43 -2.68
N ARG A 133 -17.90 1.69 -3.62
CA ARG A 133 -17.59 2.21 -4.95
C ARG A 133 -18.81 2.95 -5.53
N PRO A 134 -18.66 4.20 -6.00
CA PRO A 134 -19.78 4.97 -6.53
C PRO A 134 -20.38 4.29 -7.78
N PRO A 135 -21.68 4.49 -8.05
CA PRO A 135 -22.32 4.00 -9.27
C PRO A 135 -21.59 4.46 -10.55
N ALA A 136 -21.69 3.69 -11.63
CA ALA A 136 -20.98 3.97 -12.89
C ALA A 136 -21.42 5.30 -13.53
N GLU A 137 -22.66 5.71 -13.27
CA GLU A 137 -23.26 6.96 -13.73
C GLU A 137 -22.52 8.17 -13.14
N VAL A 138 -22.09 8.08 -11.87
CA VAL A 138 -21.30 9.13 -11.20
C VAL A 138 -19.94 9.29 -11.89
N GLY A 139 -19.25 8.18 -12.15
CA GLY A 139 -17.98 8.20 -12.92
C GLY A 139 -18.13 8.80 -14.32
N THR A 140 -19.22 8.46 -15.01
CA THR A 140 -19.55 9.02 -16.32
C THR A 140 -19.84 10.52 -16.24
N TYR A 141 -20.58 10.97 -15.24
CA TYR A 141 -20.90 12.38 -15.06
C TYR A 141 -19.64 13.20 -14.77
N VAL A 142 -18.82 12.77 -13.81
CA VAL A 142 -17.58 13.47 -13.43
C VAL A 142 -16.62 13.57 -14.62
N SER A 143 -16.44 12.48 -15.38
CA SER A 143 -15.54 12.47 -16.54
C SER A 143 -16.02 13.34 -17.71
N THR A 144 -17.34 13.42 -17.93
CA THR A 144 -17.94 14.26 -18.99
C THR A 144 -18.01 15.74 -18.60
N HIS A 145 -18.08 16.06 -17.31
CA HIS A 145 -18.17 17.43 -16.78
C HIS A 145 -16.87 17.86 -16.08
N ARG A 146 -15.74 17.67 -16.75
CA ARG A 146 -14.42 17.94 -16.15
C ARG A 146 -14.25 19.42 -15.78
N LEU A 147 -13.60 19.66 -14.63
CA LEU A 147 -13.26 20.97 -14.11
C LEU A 147 -11.75 21.23 -14.18
N ASP A 148 -11.36 22.50 -14.10
CA ASP A 148 -9.96 22.88 -13.94
C ASP A 148 -9.45 22.36 -12.57
N PRO A 149 -8.29 21.67 -12.55
CA PRO A 149 -7.77 21.07 -11.33
C PRO A 149 -7.21 22.12 -10.37
N VAL A 150 -7.50 21.93 -9.09
CA VAL A 150 -6.84 22.65 -7.99
C VAL A 150 -5.57 21.88 -7.60
N TYR A 151 -4.45 22.60 -7.48
CA TYR A 151 -3.19 22.00 -7.06
C TYR A 151 -2.96 22.27 -5.57
N LEU A 152 -2.79 21.20 -4.80
CA LEU A 152 -2.52 21.24 -3.36
C LEU A 152 -1.26 20.43 -3.05
N ASP A 153 -0.55 20.82 -2.01
CA ASP A 153 0.61 20.08 -1.54
C ASP A 153 0.18 18.74 -0.93
N GLY A 154 0.79 17.65 -1.39
CA GLY A 154 0.54 16.30 -0.89
C GLY A 154 -0.29 15.41 -1.83
N GLU A 155 -0.59 14.19 -1.38
CA GLU A 155 -1.38 13.23 -2.13
C GLU A 155 -2.87 13.37 -1.85
N VAL A 156 -3.69 13.18 -2.89
CA VAL A 156 -5.14 13.10 -2.79
C VAL A 156 -5.51 11.70 -2.30
N VAL A 157 -5.96 11.61 -1.05
CA VAL A 157 -6.33 10.37 -0.37
C VAL A 157 -7.70 10.49 0.30
N THR A 158 -8.38 9.36 0.47
CA THR A 158 -9.61 9.29 1.27
C THR A 158 -9.33 9.72 2.71
N GLY A 159 -10.26 10.43 3.34
CA GLY A 159 -10.14 11.01 4.68
C GLY A 159 -9.53 12.41 4.73
N ALA A 160 -8.85 12.86 3.66
CA ALA A 160 -8.27 14.20 3.62
C ALA A 160 -9.35 15.30 3.66
N THR A 161 -9.14 16.36 4.44
CA THR A 161 -10.03 17.52 4.46
C THR A 161 -9.55 18.59 3.48
N LEU A 162 -10.44 19.08 2.62
CA LEU A 162 -10.13 20.12 1.65
C LEU A 162 -10.29 21.52 2.26
N PRO A 163 -9.36 22.46 1.99
CA PRO A 163 -9.50 23.86 2.43
C PRO A 163 -10.79 24.49 1.93
N ASP A 164 -11.38 25.42 2.69
CA ASP A 164 -12.62 26.13 2.33
C ASP A 164 -12.54 26.90 1.00
N SER A 165 -11.33 27.24 0.55
CA SER A 165 -11.07 27.90 -0.73
C SER A 165 -11.34 27.02 -1.95
N VAL A 166 -11.43 25.69 -1.78
CA VAL A 166 -11.67 24.75 -2.87
C VAL A 166 -13.16 24.71 -3.21
N GLU A 167 -13.53 25.12 -4.43
CA GLU A 167 -14.92 25.02 -4.85
C GLU A 167 -15.30 23.56 -5.16
N LEU A 168 -16.43 23.12 -4.61
CA LEU A 168 -16.97 21.76 -4.81
C LEU A 168 -18.15 21.82 -5.77
N ARG A 169 -18.20 20.91 -6.75
CA ARG A 169 -19.28 20.84 -7.74
C ARG A 169 -20.28 19.74 -7.41
N GLU A 170 -21.56 20.05 -7.59
CA GLU A 170 -22.65 19.09 -7.38
C GLU A 170 -22.73 18.03 -8.47
N ILE A 171 -23.12 16.83 -8.07
CA ILE A 171 -23.46 15.72 -8.94
C ILE A 171 -24.99 15.55 -8.85
N PRO A 172 -25.73 15.55 -9.96
CA PRO A 172 -27.17 15.33 -9.93
C PRO A 172 -27.54 14.02 -9.25
N ASP A 173 -28.58 14.05 -8.42
CA ASP A 173 -29.15 12.89 -7.73
C ASP A 173 -28.12 12.09 -6.90
N TYR A 174 -27.13 12.78 -6.31
CA TYR A 174 -26.09 12.15 -5.52
C TYR A 174 -25.68 13.02 -4.31
N ASP A 175 -25.41 12.37 -3.17
CA ASP A 175 -25.16 13.06 -1.90
C ASP A 175 -23.78 13.72 -1.82
N TYR A 176 -22.83 13.25 -2.64
CA TYR A 176 -21.45 13.76 -2.65
C TYR A 176 -21.23 14.76 -3.78
N ARG A 177 -20.32 15.70 -3.51
CA ARG A 177 -19.79 16.64 -4.51
C ARG A 177 -18.49 16.12 -5.08
N TYR A 178 -18.01 16.72 -6.16
CA TYR A 178 -16.70 16.39 -6.71
C TYR A 178 -15.82 17.61 -6.97
N VAL A 179 -14.52 17.33 -7.03
CA VAL A 179 -13.47 18.28 -7.41
C VAL A 179 -12.33 17.52 -8.08
N TYR A 180 -11.53 18.22 -8.89
CA TYR A 180 -10.26 17.72 -9.38
C TYR A 180 -9.13 18.31 -8.54
N VAL A 181 -8.43 17.48 -7.77
CA VAL A 181 -7.25 17.88 -7.00
C VAL A 181 -6.03 17.18 -7.57
N ASN A 182 -4.95 17.90 -7.88
CA ASN A 182 -3.73 17.34 -8.48
C ASN A 182 -4.01 16.43 -9.69
N ASN A 183 -4.97 16.83 -10.55
CA ASN A 183 -5.49 16.07 -11.70
C ASN A 183 -6.28 14.78 -11.37
N GLN A 184 -6.56 14.49 -10.11
CA GLN A 184 -7.37 13.36 -9.68
C GLN A 184 -8.79 13.81 -9.33
N PRO A 185 -9.83 13.20 -9.93
CA PRO A 185 -11.20 13.43 -9.49
C PRO A 185 -11.43 12.80 -8.12
N ALA A 186 -12.03 13.55 -7.21
CA ALA A 186 -12.34 13.09 -5.86
C ALA A 186 -13.79 13.44 -5.51
N LEU A 187 -14.48 12.50 -4.87
CA LEU A 187 -15.78 12.71 -4.24
C LEU A 187 -15.57 13.21 -2.81
N VAL A 188 -16.38 14.19 -2.43
CA VAL A 188 -16.23 14.98 -1.21
C VAL A 188 -17.57 15.09 -0.51
N ASP A 189 -17.58 14.84 0.79
CA ASP A 189 -18.70 15.15 1.66
C ASP A 189 -18.86 16.69 1.76
N PRO A 190 -20.00 17.27 1.33
CA PRO A 190 -20.19 18.71 1.33
C PRO A 190 -20.26 19.33 2.73
N GLY A 191 -20.64 18.56 3.76
CA GLY A 191 -20.74 19.03 5.14
C GLY A 191 -19.39 19.09 5.84
N THR A 192 -18.54 18.08 5.63
CA THR A 192 -17.23 17.98 6.29
C THR A 192 -16.05 18.40 5.40
N ARG A 193 -16.28 18.56 4.09
CA ARG A 193 -15.25 18.79 3.06
C ARG A 193 -14.18 17.70 3.00
N ARG A 194 -14.50 16.51 3.52
CA ARG A 194 -13.61 15.36 3.51
C ARG A 194 -13.74 14.59 2.21
N ILE A 195 -12.61 14.16 1.66
CA ILE A 195 -12.56 13.26 0.52
C ILE A 195 -13.06 11.89 0.99
N VAL A 196 -14.17 11.43 0.43
CA VAL A 196 -14.76 10.12 0.75
C VAL A 196 -14.37 9.06 -0.27
N TYR A 197 -13.96 9.46 -1.47
CA TYR A 197 -13.53 8.54 -2.52
C TYR A 197 -12.64 9.27 -3.55
N VAL A 198 -11.54 8.64 -3.96
CA VAL A 198 -10.70 9.14 -5.06
C VAL A 198 -10.95 8.30 -6.30
N MET A 199 -11.49 8.92 -7.35
CA MET A 199 -11.82 8.26 -8.61
C MET A 199 -10.55 8.02 -9.42
N ARG A 200 -10.31 6.77 -9.79
CA ARG A 200 -9.10 6.33 -10.50
C ARG A 200 -9.41 5.36 -11.62
#